data_AF-A0A9X2UJZ4-F1
#
_entry.id   AF-A0A9X2UJZ4-F1
#
_cell.length_a   1.000
_cell.length_b   1.000
_cell.length_c   1.000
_cell.angle_alpha   90.00
_cell.angle_beta   90.00
_cell.angle_gamma   90.00
#
_symmetry.space_group_name_H-M   'P 1'
#
loop_
_entity.id
_entity.type
_entity.pdbx_description
1 polymer ?
#
loop_
_entity_poly.entity_id
_entity_poly.type
_entity_poly.pdbx_seq_one_letter_code
_entity_poly.pdbx_strand_id
1 'polypeptide(L)'
;MIRDAKQHAGLTHCQARSQEKLDFHLNMSVAAVNLLRLLAQKAECSIRTYRREAYNRLLIRQLFSKLGLSAEYDRTDQRVQAVVRTGRMAV
;
A
#
# COMPACT_ATOMS: atom_id res chain seq x y z
N MET A 1 11.54 7.89 -9.02
CA MET A 1 10.40 7.57 -9.90
C MET A 1 10.49 6.15 -10.45
N ILE A 2 11.40 5.84 -11.38
CA ILE A 2 11.53 4.48 -11.97
C ILE A 2 11.82 3.40 -10.91
N ARG A 3 12.74 3.68 -9.97
CA ARG A 3 13.07 2.77 -8.86
C ARG A 3 11.84 2.37 -8.05
N ASP A 4 11.04 3.35 -7.65
CA ASP A 4 9.83 3.13 -6.86
C ASP A 4 8.78 2.38 -7.68
N ALA A 5 8.66 2.65 -8.99
CA ALA A 5 7.75 1.91 -9.87
C ALA A 5 8.13 0.43 -9.96
N LYS A 6 9.43 0.11 -10.03
CA LYS A 6 9.91 -1.28 -9.93
C LYS A 6 9.56 -1.91 -8.58
N GLN A 7 9.85 -1.21 -7.47
CA GLN A 7 9.72 -1.76 -6.12
C GLN A 7 8.28 -1.84 -5.59
N HIS A 8 7.40 -0.94 -6.04
CA HIS A 8 6.08 -0.74 -5.44
C HIS A 8 4.91 -0.95 -6.40
N ALA A 9 5.14 -0.84 -7.71
CA ALA A 9 4.10 -1.01 -8.73
C ALA A 9 4.40 -2.11 -9.75
N GLY A 10 5.48 -2.89 -9.55
CA GLY A 10 5.77 -4.06 -10.39
C GLY A 10 6.14 -3.71 -11.83
N LEU A 11 6.75 -2.55 -12.08
CA LEU A 11 7.07 -2.05 -13.43
C LEU A 11 7.73 -3.11 -14.35
N THR A 12 8.54 -4.00 -13.78
CA THR A 12 9.27 -5.05 -14.52
C THR A 12 8.61 -6.43 -14.48
N HIS A 13 7.37 -6.53 -14.00
CA HIS A 13 6.66 -7.81 -13.86
C HIS A 13 5.84 -8.19 -15.09
N CYS A 14 5.49 -7.24 -15.97
CA CYS A 14 4.69 -7.53 -17.16
C CYS A 14 5.41 -8.51 -18.10
N GLN A 15 4.70 -9.58 -18.48
CA GLN A 15 5.16 -10.60 -19.43
C GLN A 15 4.34 -10.57 -20.74
N ALA A 16 3.59 -9.49 -20.99
CA ALA A 16 2.82 -9.35 -22.22
C ALA A 16 3.74 -9.18 -23.43
N ARG A 17 3.31 -9.69 -24.59
CA ARG A 17 4.04 -9.54 -25.87
C ARG A 17 3.40 -8.53 -26.83
N SER A 18 2.19 -8.07 -26.51
CA SER A 18 1.51 -7.01 -27.25
C SER A 18 2.07 -5.66 -26.81
N GLN A 19 2.44 -4.83 -27.78
CA GLN A 19 2.95 -3.48 -27.54
C GLN A 19 1.97 -2.64 -26.70
N GLU A 20 0.68 -2.65 -27.07
CA GLU A 20 -0.37 -1.92 -26.36
C GLU A 20 -0.45 -2.32 -24.88
N LYS A 21 -0.34 -3.63 -24.58
CA LYS A 21 -0.36 -4.12 -23.18
C LYS A 21 0.87 -3.71 -22.40
N LEU A 22 2.04 -3.63 -23.06
CA LEU A 22 3.28 -3.16 -22.44
C LEU A 22 3.18 -1.67 -22.11
N ASP A 23 2.70 -0.86 -23.05
CA ASP A 23 2.51 0.58 -22.86
C ASP A 23 1.50 0.88 -21.76
N PHE A 24 0.38 0.16 -21.74
CA PHE A 24 -0.60 0.25 -20.66
C PHE A 24 0.02 -0.08 -19.30
N HIS A 25 0.75 -1.20 -19.19
CA HIS A 25 1.37 -1.59 -17.92
C HIS A 25 2.41 -0.58 -17.43
N LEU A 26 3.22 -0.03 -18.33
CA LEU A 26 4.20 1.03 -18.03
C LEU A 26 3.48 2.27 -17.47
N ASN A 27 2.47 2.77 -18.19
CA ASN A 27 1.70 3.94 -17.80
C ASN A 27 1.00 3.75 -16.45
N MET A 28 0.38 2.59 -16.24
CA MET A 28 -0.28 2.26 -14.98
C MET A 28 0.71 2.14 -13.82
N SER A 29 1.87 1.53 -14.04
CA SER A 29 2.91 1.41 -13.01
C SER A 29 3.41 2.78 -12.55
N VAL A 30 3.60 3.70 -13.49
CA VAL A 30 4.03 5.07 -13.20
C VAL A 30 2.92 5.86 -12.48
N ALA A 31 1.69 5.80 -12.99
CA ALA A 31 0.53 6.46 -12.38
C ALA A 31 0.28 5.98 -10.95
N ALA A 32 0.37 4.67 -10.71
CA ALA A 32 0.22 4.08 -9.38
C ALA A 32 1.25 4.61 -8.37
N VAL A 33 2.51 4.78 -8.79
CA VAL A 33 3.54 5.35 -7.90
C VAL A 33 3.33 6.83 -7.63
N ASN A 34 2.86 7.60 -8.60
CA ASN A 34 2.52 9.00 -8.37
C ASN A 34 1.39 9.13 -7.35
N LEU A 35 0.36 8.28 -7.45
CA LEU A 35 -0.72 8.23 -6.47
C LEU A 35 -0.21 7.80 -5.08
N LEU A 36 0.62 6.75 -5.01
CA LEU A 36 1.22 6.30 -3.75
C LEU A 36 2.06 7.39 -3.09
N ARG A 37 2.82 8.18 -3.86
CA ARG A 37 3.60 9.32 -3.37
C ARG A 37 2.70 10.39 -2.79
N LEU A 38 1.64 10.76 -3.50
CA LEU A 38 0.66 11.74 -3.01
C LEU A 38 0.01 11.28 -1.69
N LEU A 39 -0.40 10.01 -1.62
CA LEU A 39 -1.04 9.45 -0.43
C LEU A 39 -0.06 9.37 0.75
N ALA A 40 1.18 8.96 0.52
CA ALA A 40 2.22 8.91 1.55
C ALA A 40 2.58 10.31 2.06
N GLN A 41 2.67 11.30 1.16
CA GLN A 41 2.87 12.70 1.51
C GLN A 41 1.73 13.25 2.38
N LYS A 42 0.47 13.00 2.00
CA LYS A 42 -0.70 13.39 2.80
C LYS A 42 -0.74 12.73 4.18
N ALA A 43 -0.14 11.55 4.31
CA ALA A 43 -0.03 10.81 5.57
C ALA A 43 1.28 11.09 6.31
N GLU A 44 2.08 12.07 5.85
CA GLU A 44 3.35 12.48 6.46
C GLU A 44 4.29 11.29 6.73
N CYS A 45 4.41 10.38 5.77
CA CYS A 45 5.27 9.21 5.90
C CYS A 45 5.88 8.76 4.57
N SER A 46 6.81 7.80 4.63
CA SER A 46 7.39 7.19 3.43
C SER A 46 6.39 6.25 2.75
N ILE A 47 6.54 6.01 1.44
CA ILE A 47 5.73 5.03 0.68
C ILE A 47 5.75 3.65 1.35
N ARG A 48 6.91 3.22 1.87
CA ARG A 48 7.07 1.94 2.55
C ARG A 48 6.23 1.87 3.82
N THR A 49 6.26 2.93 4.64
CA THR A 49 5.44 3.03 5.85
C THR A 49 3.96 3.05 5.49
N TYR A 50 3.56 3.90 4.54
CA TYR A 50 2.18 4.00 4.09
C TYR A 50 1.62 2.65 3.63
N ARG A 51 2.36 1.95 2.75
CA ARG A 51 1.95 0.63 2.21
C ARG A 51 1.81 -0.40 3.32
N ARG A 52 2.74 -0.42 4.28
CA ARG A 52 2.67 -1.37 5.39
C ARG A 52 1.49 -1.09 6.31
N GLU A 53 1.26 0.16 6.70
CA GLU A 53 0.12 0.48 7.55
C GLU A 53 -1.21 0.19 6.84
N ALA A 54 -1.29 0.42 5.52
CA ALA A 54 -2.44 0.03 4.72
C ALA A 54 -2.66 -1.49 4.74
N TYR A 55 -1.59 -2.27 4.60
CA TYR A 55 -1.64 -3.73 4.71
C TYR A 55 -2.04 -4.20 6.11
N ASN A 56 -1.49 -3.62 7.18
CA ASN A 56 -1.84 -3.96 8.55
C ASN A 56 -3.34 -3.71 8.80
N ARG A 57 -3.87 -2.58 8.31
CA ARG A 57 -5.32 -2.30 8.36
C ARG A 57 -6.14 -3.35 7.61
N LEU A 58 -5.69 -3.77 6.42
CA LEU A 58 -6.35 -4.84 5.66
C LEU A 58 -6.33 -6.16 6.44
N LEU A 59 -5.19 -6.53 7.02
CA LEU A 59 -5.02 -7.77 7.78
C LEU A 59 -5.94 -7.81 9.01
N ILE A 60 -6.03 -6.71 9.78
CA ILE A 60 -6.93 -6.63 10.94
C ILE A 60 -8.38 -6.84 10.50
N ARG A 61 -8.81 -6.18 9.41
CA ARG A 61 -10.16 -6.36 8.86
C ARG A 61 -10.42 -7.80 8.43
N GLN A 62 -9.46 -8.42 7.74
CA GLN A 62 -9.57 -9.82 7.33
C GLN A 62 -9.65 -10.76 8.54
N LEU A 63 -8.85 -10.50 9.58
CA LEU A 63 -8.88 -11.29 10.81
C LEU A 63 -10.25 -11.22 11.50
N PHE A 64 -10.80 -10.02 11.70
CA PHE A 64 -12.12 -9.86 12.31
C PHE A 64 -13.22 -10.52 11.48
N SER A 65 -13.18 -10.35 10.16
CA SER A 65 -14.10 -11.03 9.25
C SER A 65 -14.02 -12.55 9.36
N LYS A 66 -12.82 -13.14 9.49
CA LYS A 66 -12.63 -14.59 9.64
C LYS A 66 -13.04 -15.11 11.02
N LEU A 67 -12.95 -14.29 12.05
CA LEU A 67 -13.42 -14.63 13.40
C LEU A 67 -14.93 -14.43 13.59
N GLY A 68 -15.65 -14.00 12.55
CA GLY A 68 -17.08 -13.70 12.64
C GLY A 68 -17.40 -12.47 13.50
N LEU A 69 -16.40 -11.63 13.78
CA LEU A 69 -16.57 -10.40 14.53
C LEU A 69 -16.99 -9.31 13.55
N SER A 70 -18.20 -8.77 13.72
CA SER A 70 -18.65 -7.54 13.05
C SER A 70 -18.05 -6.30 13.71
N ALA A 71 -16.74 -6.34 14.00
CA ALA A 71 -16.05 -5.27 14.70
C ALA A 71 -15.46 -4.30 13.69
N GLU A 72 -16.01 -3.10 13.63
CA GLU A 72 -15.26 -1.94 13.16
C GLU A 72 -14.46 -1.39 14.33
N TYR A 73 -13.16 -1.23 14.14
CA TYR A 73 -12.30 -0.64 15.17
C TYR A 73 -12.16 0.86 14.93
N ASP A 74 -12.19 1.61 16.02
CA ASP A 74 -11.94 3.04 15.97
C ASP A 74 -10.50 3.28 15.49
N ARG A 75 -10.37 4.07 14.43
CA ARG A 75 -9.07 4.44 13.87
C ARG A 75 -8.36 5.46 14.74
N THR A 76 -9.03 6.12 15.67
CA THR A 76 -8.43 7.09 16.58
C THR A 76 -7.89 6.45 17.86
N ASP A 77 -8.34 5.23 18.20
CA ASP A 77 -7.87 4.49 19.37
C ASP A 77 -6.36 4.22 19.30
N GLN A 78 -5.63 4.63 20.34
CA GLN A 78 -4.17 4.49 20.40
C GLN A 78 -3.70 3.04 20.39
N ARG A 79 -4.45 2.12 20.99
CA ARG A 79 -4.14 0.68 21.03
C ARG A 79 -4.22 0.10 19.63
N VAL A 80 -5.25 0.47 18.88
CA VAL A 80 -5.40 0.11 17.46
C VAL A 80 -4.25 0.71 16.66
N GLN A 81 -3.93 1.98 16.88
CA GLN A 81 -2.84 2.65 16.17
C GLN A 81 -1.48 2.00 16.42
N ALA A 82 -1.23 1.48 17.63
CA ALA A 82 -0.02 0.70 17.91
C ALA A 82 0.10 -0.55 17.04
N VAL A 83 -1.01 -1.28 16.83
CA VAL A 83 -1.07 -2.46 15.95
C VAL A 83 -0.95 -2.05 14.47
N VAL A 84 -1.62 -0.98 14.05
CA VAL A 84 -1.53 -0.48 12.67
C VAL A 84 -0.09 -0.07 12.34
N ARG A 85 0.62 0.54 13.29
CA ARG A 85 2.01 0.97 13.14
C ARG A 85 3.03 -0.15 13.34
N THR A 86 2.60 -1.39 13.59
CA THR A 86 3.53 -2.52 13.78
C THR A 86 4.56 -2.61 12.65
N GLY A 87 5.83 -2.66 13.07
CA GLY A 87 7.00 -2.71 12.22
C GLY A 87 7.50 -1.35 11.72
N ARG A 88 6.74 -0.25 11.85
CA ARG A 88 7.14 1.11 11.42
C ARG A 88 8.60 1.36 11.81
N MET A 89 9.46 1.64 10.83
CA MET A 89 10.86 1.88 11.12
C MET A 89 10.98 3.24 11.80
N ALA A 90 11.79 3.30 12.86
CA ALA A 90 12.22 4.59 13.41
C ALA A 90 12.92 5.35 12.29
N VAL A 91 12.57 6.63 12.15
CA VAL A 91 13.27 7.56 11.25
C VAL A 91 14.57 7.96 11.90
#